data_AF-A0A2I0HVE3-F1
#
_entry.id   AF-A0A2I0HVE3-F1
#
_cell.length_a   1.000
_cell.length_b   1.000
_cell.length_c   1.000
_cell.angle_alpha   90.00
_cell.angle_beta   90.00
_cell.angle_gamma   90.00
#
_symmetry.space_group_name_H-M   'P 1'
#
loop_
_entity.id
_entity.type
_entity.pdbx_description
1 polymer ?
#
loop_
_entity_poly.entity_id
_entity_poly.type
_entity_poly.pdbx_seq_one_letter_code
_entity_poly.pdbx_strand_id
1 'polypeptide(L)'
;MDEAHERSLSTDVLFGILKKVVARRRDFKLIVTSATLNAQKFSNFFGSVPIFHIPGRTFPVNTLYSKTPCEDYVEAAVKQAMSIHISNPPGDILIFMTGQDEIEAACYVLAERMEQLIASTKQGAKIFQKAEGGARKCVVATNIAETSLTVDGIFYVIDTGYGKMKVYNPKMGMDALQVFPSSRAAADQRAGRAGRTGPGTCYRLYTENAYLNEMLPSPVPEIQRTNLGNVVLLLKSLKDSDTSLLEHKKRRKEEKTAMEEEMENLRESQAEAEKESREKEREKRAKQQQRVSMPGLKQGASTYLRPKKLGL
;
A
#
# COMPACT_ATOMS: atom_id res chain seq x y z
N MET A 1 1.82 3.70 1.45
CA MET A 1 2.06 2.41 0.77
C MET A 1 2.91 1.59 1.67
N ASP A 2 2.38 0.45 2.09
CA ASP A 2 3.04 -0.42 3.07
C ASP A 2 3.66 -1.65 2.41
N GLU A 3 4.60 -2.28 3.13
CA GLU A 3 5.29 -3.49 2.71
C GLU A 3 5.92 -3.41 1.31
N ALA A 4 6.48 -2.25 0.97
CA ALA A 4 7.09 -1.98 -0.34
C ALA A 4 8.17 -2.98 -0.75
N HIS A 5 8.77 -3.64 0.24
CA HIS A 5 9.83 -4.61 0.06
C HIS A 5 9.34 -5.95 -0.52
N GLU A 6 8.04 -6.26 -0.43
CA GLU A 6 7.46 -7.45 -1.07
C GLU A 6 7.45 -7.36 -2.60
N ARG A 7 7.53 -6.14 -3.16
CA ARG A 7 7.63 -5.88 -4.59
C ARG A 7 6.57 -6.63 -5.41
N SER A 8 5.33 -6.61 -4.91
CA SER A 8 4.18 -7.16 -5.61
C SER A 8 3.84 -6.37 -6.87
N LEU A 9 3.16 -7.02 -7.81
CA LEU A 9 2.81 -6.45 -9.11
C LEU A 9 1.99 -5.16 -8.95
N SER A 10 0.96 -5.19 -8.11
CA SER A 10 0.10 -4.04 -7.85
C SER A 10 0.84 -2.87 -7.21
N THR A 11 1.72 -3.15 -6.24
CA THR A 11 2.54 -2.15 -5.56
C THR A 11 3.50 -1.46 -6.52
N ASP A 12 4.19 -2.22 -7.38
CA ASP A 12 5.12 -1.67 -8.37
C ASP A 12 4.41 -0.81 -9.42
N VAL A 13 3.26 -1.26 -9.92
CA VAL A 13 2.41 -0.49 -10.85
C VAL A 13 1.95 0.81 -10.18
N LEU A 14 1.50 0.72 -8.93
CA LEU A 14 1.04 1.87 -8.17
C LEU A 14 2.16 2.88 -7.91
N PHE A 15 3.39 2.44 -7.63
CA PHE A 15 4.55 3.34 -7.53
C PHE A 15 4.79 4.14 -8.80
N GLY A 16 4.68 3.51 -9.97
CA GLY A 16 4.79 4.18 -11.27
C GLY A 16 3.74 5.27 -11.48
N ILE A 17 2.49 4.99 -11.07
CA ILE A 17 1.38 5.95 -11.16
C ILE A 17 1.57 7.08 -10.15
N LEU A 18 1.80 6.75 -8.87
CA LEU A 18 1.90 7.72 -7.80
C LEU A 18 3.09 8.66 -7.95
N LYS A 19 4.20 8.21 -8.55
CA LYS A 19 5.31 9.10 -8.92
C LYS A 19 4.85 10.27 -9.78
N LYS A 20 3.94 10.03 -10.74
CA LYS A 20 3.35 11.09 -11.58
C LYS A 20 2.34 11.93 -10.81
N VAL A 21 1.54 11.32 -9.93
CA VAL A 21 0.53 12.02 -9.12
C VAL A 21 1.19 13.01 -8.15
N VAL A 22 2.20 12.57 -7.40
CA VAL A 22 2.95 13.41 -6.44
C VAL A 22 3.62 14.59 -7.13
N ALA A 23 4.10 14.42 -8.37
CA ALA A 23 4.67 15.51 -9.16
C ALA A 23 3.64 16.58 -9.58
N ARG A 24 2.36 16.22 -9.70
CA ARG A 24 1.27 17.12 -10.14
C ARG A 24 0.48 17.72 -8.97
N ARG A 25 0.26 16.95 -7.90
CA ARG A 25 -0.62 17.29 -6.78
C ARG A 25 0.20 17.65 -5.54
N ARG A 26 0.24 18.94 -5.20
CA ARG A 26 0.91 19.44 -4.00
C ARG A 26 0.13 19.17 -2.70
N ASP A 27 -1.16 18.89 -2.80
CA ASP A 27 -2.04 18.55 -1.68
C ASP A 27 -1.92 17.08 -1.26
N PHE A 28 -1.28 16.24 -2.08
CA PHE A 28 -1.12 14.82 -1.84
C PHE A 28 0.26 14.50 -1.24
N LYS A 29 0.29 13.74 -0.14
CA LYS A 29 1.53 13.26 0.49
C LYS A 29 1.62 11.74 0.37
N LEU A 30 2.77 11.24 -0.08
CA LEU A 30 3.05 9.81 -0.20
C LEU A 30 4.05 9.40 0.87
N ILE A 31 3.68 8.41 1.68
CA ILE A 31 4.56 7.71 2.61
C ILE A 31 4.74 6.29 2.10
N VAL A 32 5.99 5.84 1.99
CA VAL A 32 6.36 4.48 1.59
C VAL A 32 7.08 3.82 2.78
N THR A 33 6.52 2.73 3.28
CA THR A 33 7.08 1.95 4.38
C THR A 33 7.64 0.62 3.86
N SER A 34 8.79 0.21 4.41
CA SER A 34 9.53 -0.99 4.02
C SER A 34 10.28 -1.53 5.23
N ALA A 35 10.21 -2.84 5.46
CA ALA A 35 10.96 -3.52 6.51
C ALA A 35 12.44 -3.79 6.15
N THR A 36 12.81 -3.70 4.86
CA THR A 36 14.17 -4.04 4.41
C THR A 36 15.09 -2.83 4.30
N LEU A 37 16.41 -3.09 4.43
CA LEU A 37 17.48 -2.10 4.44
C LEU A 37 17.68 -1.34 3.11
N ASN A 38 17.02 -1.76 2.03
CA ASN A 38 17.23 -1.16 0.70
C ASN A 38 16.31 0.04 0.41
N ALA A 39 16.14 0.92 1.40
CA ALA A 39 15.35 2.15 1.28
C ALA A 39 15.91 3.11 0.21
N GLN A 40 17.21 3.02 -0.08
CA GLN A 40 17.87 3.89 -1.06
C GLN A 40 17.32 3.71 -2.47
N LYS A 41 16.95 2.50 -2.88
CA LYS A 41 16.33 2.26 -4.20
C LYS A 41 15.01 3.01 -4.34
N PHE A 42 14.17 2.99 -3.29
CA PHE A 42 12.91 3.72 -3.28
C PHE A 42 13.12 5.23 -3.23
N SER A 43 14.07 5.69 -2.41
CA SER A 43 14.44 7.11 -2.34
C SER A 43 14.85 7.63 -3.72
N ASN A 44 15.79 6.95 -4.39
CA ASN A 44 16.25 7.32 -5.72
C ASN A 44 15.11 7.28 -6.75
N PHE A 45 14.23 6.27 -6.68
CA PHE A 45 13.07 6.17 -7.58
C PHE A 45 12.13 7.37 -7.48
N PHE A 46 11.91 7.90 -6.27
CA PHE A 46 11.06 9.08 -6.02
C PHE A 46 11.81 10.41 -6.10
N GLY A 47 13.05 10.45 -6.58
CA GLY A 47 13.83 11.69 -6.74
C GLY A 47 14.64 12.06 -5.50
N SER A 48 15.28 11.06 -4.88
CA SER A 48 16.14 11.19 -3.70
C SER A 48 15.40 11.77 -2.48
N VAL A 49 14.19 11.27 -2.24
CA VAL A 49 13.38 11.70 -1.09
C VAL A 49 14.04 11.32 0.25
N PRO A 50 13.80 12.09 1.34
CA PRO A 50 14.33 11.77 2.65
C PRO A 50 13.94 10.36 3.12
N ILE A 51 14.90 9.65 3.69
CA ILE A 51 14.70 8.33 4.29
C ILE A 51 14.64 8.52 5.81
N PHE A 52 13.56 8.06 6.42
CA PHE A 52 13.45 8.02 7.87
C PHE A 52 13.60 6.58 8.35
N HIS A 53 14.64 6.33 9.15
CA HIS A 53 14.90 5.01 9.71
C HIS A 53 14.35 4.95 11.14
N ILE A 54 13.33 4.11 11.35
CA ILE A 54 12.83 3.82 12.70
C ILE A 54 13.68 2.67 13.24
N PRO A 55 14.50 2.89 14.28
CA PRO A 55 15.27 1.81 14.88
C PRO A 55 14.31 0.73 15.40
N GLY A 56 14.53 -0.51 14.96
CA GLY A 56 13.75 -1.65 15.42
C GLY A 56 13.90 -1.86 16.92
N ARG A 57 12.84 -2.31 17.58
CA ARG A 57 12.85 -2.76 18.99
C ARG A 57 13.07 -4.28 19.09
N THR A 58 13.87 -4.84 18.19
CA THR A 58 14.11 -6.29 18.16
C THR A 58 15.23 -6.65 19.11
N PHE A 59 15.00 -7.70 19.90
CA PHE A 59 15.99 -8.34 20.73
C PHE A 59 16.99 -9.14 19.86
N PRO A 60 18.20 -9.41 20.36
CA PRO A 60 19.18 -10.20 19.62
C PRO A 60 18.66 -11.60 19.31
N VAL A 61 18.89 -12.07 18.08
CA VAL A 61 18.54 -13.42 17.63
C VAL A 61 19.83 -14.19 17.33
N ASN A 62 20.03 -15.31 18.02
CA ASN A 62 21.12 -16.22 17.70
C ASN A 62 20.76 -17.06 16.47
N THR A 63 21.59 -17.03 15.43
CA THR A 63 21.32 -17.78 14.19
C THR A 63 22.23 -18.99 14.10
N LEU A 64 21.63 -20.17 13.97
CA LEU A 64 22.31 -21.45 13.87
C LEU A 64 22.06 -22.05 12.49
N TYR A 65 23.10 -22.57 11.86
CA TYR A 65 23.03 -23.21 10.54
C TYR A 65 23.21 -24.72 10.65
N SER A 66 22.58 -25.45 9.75
CA SER A 66 22.87 -26.89 9.59
C SER A 66 24.30 -27.09 9.11
N LYS A 67 24.97 -28.14 9.59
CA LYS A 67 26.32 -28.51 9.15
C LYS A 67 26.34 -29.12 7.75
N THR A 68 25.25 -29.79 7.38
CA THR A 68 25.09 -30.48 6.08
C THR A 68 23.76 -30.08 5.45
N PRO A 69 23.67 -30.06 4.11
CA PRO A 69 22.39 -29.89 3.42
C PRO A 69 21.37 -30.94 3.89
N CYS A 70 20.12 -30.53 4.09
CA CYS A 70 19.03 -31.41 4.45
C CYS A 70 18.27 -31.83 3.18
N GLU A 71 18.19 -33.14 2.91
CA GLU A 71 17.42 -33.66 1.75
C GLU A 71 15.91 -33.56 1.99
N ASP A 72 15.45 -34.02 3.16
CA ASP A 72 14.07 -33.88 3.61
C ASP A 72 13.96 -32.77 4.66
N TYR A 73 13.62 -31.57 4.19
CA TYR A 73 13.46 -30.41 5.06
C TYR A 73 12.23 -30.48 5.95
N VAL A 74 11.20 -31.27 5.58
CA VAL A 74 9.98 -31.43 6.41
C VAL A 74 10.33 -32.24 7.64
N GLU A 75 10.91 -33.42 7.44
CA GLU A 75 11.34 -34.30 8.52
C GLU A 75 12.43 -33.65 9.39
N ALA A 76 13.38 -32.92 8.78
CA ALA A 76 14.39 -32.18 9.53
C ALA A 76 13.77 -31.08 10.42
N ALA A 77 12.76 -30.35 9.92
CA ALA A 77 12.07 -29.34 10.71
C ALA A 77 11.32 -29.95 11.90
N VAL A 78 10.65 -31.09 11.70
CA VAL A 78 9.97 -31.82 12.78
C VAL A 78 10.97 -32.29 13.84
N LYS A 79 12.10 -32.89 13.42
CA LYS A 79 13.17 -33.30 14.35
C LYS A 79 13.71 -32.12 15.15
N GLN A 80 13.95 -30.99 14.50
CA GLN A 80 14.46 -29.79 15.15
C GLN A 80 13.43 -29.22 16.13
N ALA A 81 12.14 -29.21 15.79
CA ALA A 81 11.08 -28.75 16.68
C ALA A 81 10.95 -29.62 17.93
N MET A 82 11.04 -30.95 17.78
CA MET A 82 11.05 -31.88 18.93
C MET A 82 12.28 -31.67 19.82
N SER A 83 13.46 -31.51 19.22
CA SER A 83 14.71 -31.22 19.95
C SER A 83 14.59 -29.93 20.77
N ILE A 84 14.06 -28.87 20.16
CA ILE A 84 13.80 -27.57 20.81
C ILE A 84 12.79 -27.74 21.95
N HIS A 85 11.71 -28.49 21.74
CA HIS A 85 10.69 -28.72 22.77
C HIS A 85 11.26 -29.41 24.01
N ILE A 86 12.16 -30.38 23.84
CA ILE A 86 12.73 -31.17 24.94
C ILE A 86 13.87 -30.44 25.66
N SER A 87 14.75 -29.77 24.91
CA SER A 87 16.02 -29.27 25.44
C SER A 87 16.08 -27.78 25.75
N ASN A 88 15.24 -26.96 25.10
CA ASN A 88 15.30 -25.51 25.25
C ASN A 88 14.27 -24.96 26.26
N PRO A 89 14.54 -23.80 26.89
CA PRO A 89 13.60 -23.08 27.77
C PRO A 89 12.24 -22.76 27.12
N PRO A 90 11.23 -22.34 27.91
CA PRO A 90 9.93 -21.95 27.39
C PRO A 90 10.00 -20.86 26.32
N GLY A 91 9.13 -20.96 25.32
CA GLY A 91 9.02 -20.04 24.20
C GLY A 91 8.43 -20.74 22.98
N ASP A 92 7.55 -20.08 22.24
CA ASP A 92 6.84 -20.70 21.13
C ASP A 92 7.73 -20.87 19.89
N ILE A 93 7.39 -21.88 19.09
CA ILE A 93 8.11 -22.26 17.87
C ILE A 93 7.31 -21.79 16.66
N LEU A 94 7.99 -21.16 15.70
CA LEU A 94 7.47 -20.86 14.37
C LEU A 94 8.30 -21.61 13.32
N ILE A 95 7.65 -22.46 12.54
CA ILE A 95 8.26 -23.25 11.47
C ILE A 95 7.80 -22.69 10.13
N PHE A 96 8.75 -22.35 9.26
CA PHE A 96 8.45 -21.94 7.89
C PHE A 96 8.43 -23.13 6.94
N MET A 97 7.28 -23.36 6.31
CA MET A 97 7.04 -24.38 5.31
C MET A 97 6.61 -23.76 3.97
N THR A 98 6.63 -24.57 2.91
CA THR A 98 6.42 -24.12 1.53
C THR A 98 4.94 -24.01 1.14
N GLY A 99 4.07 -24.88 1.65
CA GLY A 99 2.65 -24.91 1.29
C GLY A 99 1.81 -25.79 2.22
N GLN A 100 0.52 -25.92 1.88
CA GLN A 100 -0.48 -26.59 2.72
C GLN A 100 -0.17 -28.07 2.93
N ASP A 101 0.12 -28.82 1.87
CA ASP A 101 0.41 -30.26 1.97
C ASP A 101 1.61 -30.52 2.89
N GLU A 102 2.66 -29.71 2.77
CA GLU A 102 3.85 -29.82 3.62
C GLU A 102 3.55 -29.42 5.08
N ILE A 103 2.68 -28.44 5.29
CA ILE A 103 2.21 -28.03 6.63
C ILE A 103 1.42 -29.15 7.30
N GLU A 104 0.46 -29.74 6.59
CA GLU A 104 -0.38 -30.82 7.12
C GLU A 104 0.47 -32.06 7.46
N ALA A 105 1.40 -32.43 6.59
CA ALA A 105 2.35 -33.51 6.85
C ALA A 105 3.23 -33.23 8.08
N ALA A 106 3.81 -32.04 8.19
CA ALA A 106 4.62 -31.66 9.35
C ALA A 106 3.80 -31.70 10.66
N CYS A 107 2.57 -31.17 10.64
CA CYS A 107 1.67 -31.19 11.79
C CYS A 107 1.29 -32.62 12.21
N TYR A 108 1.01 -33.50 11.24
CA TYR A 108 0.69 -34.91 11.49
C TYR A 108 1.85 -35.62 12.18
N VAL A 109 3.07 -35.52 11.62
CA VAL A 109 4.26 -36.20 12.19
C VAL A 109 4.65 -35.58 13.54
N LEU A 110 4.48 -34.27 13.73
CA LEU A 110 4.67 -33.62 15.04
C LEU A 110 3.71 -34.16 16.09
N ALA A 111 2.43 -34.29 15.76
CA ALA A 111 1.42 -34.81 16.67
C ALA A 111 1.73 -36.26 17.06
N GLU A 112 2.04 -37.12 16.09
CA GLU A 112 2.38 -38.52 16.32
C GLU A 112 3.61 -38.67 17.24
N ARG A 113 4.68 -37.90 16.99
CA ARG A 113 5.89 -37.92 17.83
C ARG A 113 5.63 -37.40 19.24
N MET A 114 4.77 -36.40 19.36
CA MET A 114 4.39 -35.87 20.67
C MET A 114 3.58 -36.89 21.47
N GLU A 115 2.67 -37.63 20.82
CA GLU A 115 1.94 -38.73 21.47
C GLU A 115 2.87 -39.84 21.95
N GLN A 116 3.85 -40.25 21.13
CA GLN A 116 4.87 -41.23 21.52
C GLN A 116 5.72 -40.74 22.71
N LEU A 117 6.08 -39.46 22.75
CA LEU A 117 6.80 -38.86 23.86
C LEU A 117 5.96 -38.85 25.16
N ILE A 118 4.67 -38.55 25.05
CA ILE A 118 3.73 -38.59 26.18
C ILE A 118 3.48 -40.03 26.64
N ALA A 119 3.39 -40.99 25.72
CA ALA A 119 3.19 -42.40 26.04
C ALA A 119 4.41 -43.00 26.75
N SER A 120 5.63 -42.69 26.29
CA SER A 120 6.88 -43.13 26.92
C SER A 120 7.09 -42.51 28.30
N THR A 121 6.74 -41.23 28.49
CA THR A 121 6.79 -40.57 29.82
C THR A 121 5.72 -41.08 30.79
N LYS A 122 4.61 -41.66 30.31
CA LYS A 122 3.61 -42.34 31.15
C LYS A 122 4.04 -43.74 31.64
N GLN A 123 4.92 -44.44 30.92
CA GLN A 123 5.42 -45.77 31.34
C GLN A 123 6.64 -45.70 32.30
N GLY A 124 7.35 -44.57 32.36
CA GLY A 124 8.37 -44.27 33.38
C GLY A 124 7.79 -43.35 34.46
N ALA A 125 7.15 -43.92 35.48
CA ALA A 125 6.39 -43.19 36.50
C ALA A 125 7.07 -41.92 37.07
N LYS A 126 6.30 -40.83 37.19
CA LYS A 126 6.44 -39.77 38.22
C LYS A 126 7.72 -38.90 38.25
N ILE A 127 8.52 -38.79 37.18
CA ILE A 127 9.74 -37.95 37.23
C ILE A 127 9.58 -36.57 36.53
N PHE A 128 8.49 -36.35 35.77
CA PHE A 128 8.18 -35.04 35.18
C PHE A 128 6.67 -34.70 35.31
N GLN A 129 6.23 -34.16 36.45
CA GLN A 129 4.97 -33.39 36.55
C GLN A 129 5.32 -31.95 36.96
N LYS A 130 4.67 -30.89 36.48
CA LYS A 130 3.31 -30.73 35.94
C LYS A 130 3.30 -30.05 34.56
N ALA A 131 2.31 -30.43 33.74
CA ALA A 131 1.64 -29.50 32.84
C ALA A 131 0.36 -28.99 33.53
N GLU A 132 0.28 -27.69 33.78
CA GLU A 132 -0.94 -26.89 33.93
C GLU A 132 -0.52 -25.42 33.71
N GLY A 133 -0.62 -24.94 32.47
CA GLY A 133 -0.29 -23.56 32.06
C GLY A 133 1.05 -23.32 31.34
N GLY A 134 1.83 -24.38 31.03
CA GLY A 134 3.19 -24.30 30.45
C GLY A 134 3.38 -25.00 29.10
N ALA A 135 2.33 -25.12 28.30
CA ALA A 135 2.41 -25.75 26.97
C ALA A 135 3.09 -24.81 25.96
N ARG A 136 3.98 -25.36 25.13
CA ARG A 136 4.64 -24.64 24.03
C ARG A 136 3.77 -24.67 22.79
N LYS A 137 3.45 -23.51 22.21
CA LYS A 137 2.76 -23.44 20.92
C LYS A 137 3.77 -23.67 19.80
N CYS A 138 3.45 -24.56 18.87
CA CYS A 138 4.20 -24.74 17.64
C CYS A 138 3.31 -24.31 16.46
N VAL A 139 3.69 -23.25 15.78
CA VAL A 139 3.00 -22.72 14.61
C VAL A 139 3.78 -23.12 13.37
N VAL A 140 3.11 -23.80 12.44
CA VAL A 140 3.67 -24.12 11.12
C VAL A 140 2.98 -23.22 10.10
N ALA A 141 3.75 -22.39 9.40
CA ALA A 141 3.21 -21.36 8.52
C ALA A 141 4.01 -21.23 7.23
N THR A 142 3.37 -20.67 6.21
CA THR A 142 4.05 -20.24 4.99
C THR A 142 4.74 -18.89 5.20
N ASN A 143 5.24 -18.30 4.11
CA ASN A 143 5.78 -16.94 4.08
C ASN A 143 4.79 -15.85 4.54
N ILE A 144 3.50 -16.15 4.78
CA ILE A 144 2.55 -15.20 5.39
C ILE A 144 3.03 -14.72 6.78
N ALA A 145 3.72 -15.59 7.53
CA ALA A 145 4.28 -15.22 8.83
C ALA A 145 5.58 -14.38 8.74
N GLU A 146 6.13 -14.20 7.54
CA GLU A 146 7.37 -13.45 7.29
C GLU A 146 7.18 -11.94 7.44
N THR A 147 6.03 -11.41 6.99
CA THR A 147 5.69 -9.98 6.97
C THR A 147 4.33 -9.74 7.62
N SER A 148 3.28 -10.33 7.05
CA SER A 148 1.88 -9.93 7.23
C SER A 148 1.25 -10.28 8.58
N LEU A 149 1.79 -11.26 9.32
CA LEU A 149 1.22 -11.69 10.59
C LEU A 149 2.23 -11.64 11.74
N THR A 150 1.82 -11.07 12.86
CA THR A 150 2.60 -11.06 14.11
C THR A 150 2.03 -12.11 15.05
N VAL A 151 2.80 -13.18 15.32
CA VAL A 151 2.45 -14.14 16.36
C VAL A 151 3.25 -13.79 17.61
N ASP A 152 2.56 -13.46 18.69
CA ASP A 152 3.19 -13.15 19.96
C ASP A 152 3.72 -14.42 20.63
N GLY A 153 4.80 -14.27 21.39
CA GLY A 153 5.41 -15.36 22.17
C GLY A 153 6.37 -16.26 21.38
N ILE A 154 6.67 -15.96 20.12
CA ILE A 154 7.69 -16.69 19.34
C ILE A 154 9.10 -16.34 19.84
N PHE A 155 9.84 -17.36 20.26
CA PHE A 155 11.26 -17.27 20.64
C PHE A 155 12.15 -18.15 19.75
N TYR A 156 11.56 -19.18 19.13
CA TYR A 156 12.28 -20.13 18.29
C TYR A 156 11.71 -20.09 16.87
N VAL A 157 12.57 -19.86 15.89
CA VAL A 157 12.21 -19.94 14.48
C VAL A 157 12.96 -21.12 13.86
N ILE A 158 12.27 -21.92 13.06
CA ILE A 158 12.85 -22.94 12.20
C ILE A 158 12.62 -22.52 10.75
N ASP A 159 13.70 -22.21 10.03
CA ASP A 159 13.67 -21.79 8.64
C ASP A 159 14.17 -22.93 7.74
N THR A 160 13.28 -23.50 6.95
CA THR A 160 13.60 -24.52 5.94
C THR A 160 14.39 -23.94 4.77
N GLY A 161 14.38 -22.62 4.57
CA GLY A 161 15.10 -21.95 3.49
C GLY A 161 14.40 -22.00 2.13
N TYR A 162 13.14 -22.44 2.08
CA TYR A 162 12.34 -22.52 0.86
C TYR A 162 11.09 -21.63 0.91
N GLY A 163 10.52 -21.37 -0.26
CA GLY A 163 9.22 -20.73 -0.43
C GLY A 163 8.62 -21.06 -1.80
N LYS A 164 7.29 -21.16 -1.86
CA LYS A 164 6.57 -21.23 -3.14
C LYS A 164 6.45 -19.84 -3.73
N MET A 165 6.82 -19.68 -5.00
CA MET A 165 6.62 -18.44 -5.74
C MET A 165 6.06 -18.70 -7.12
N LYS A 166 5.28 -17.74 -7.60
CA LYS A 166 4.71 -17.73 -8.93
C LYS A 166 5.80 -17.39 -9.96
N VAL A 167 5.92 -18.23 -10.98
CA VAL A 167 6.87 -18.09 -12.09
C VAL A 167 6.14 -18.22 -13.41
N TYR A 168 6.36 -17.25 -14.29
CA TYR A 168 5.82 -17.23 -15.64
C TYR A 168 6.84 -17.81 -16.63
N ASN A 169 6.42 -18.82 -17.40
CA ASN A 169 7.22 -19.34 -18.50
C ASN A 169 6.80 -18.65 -19.82
N PRO A 170 7.62 -17.74 -20.38
CA PRO A 170 7.24 -17.00 -21.59
C PRO A 170 7.14 -17.90 -22.84
N LYS A 171 7.82 -19.05 -22.86
CA LYS A 171 7.75 -19.98 -24.01
C LYS A 171 6.43 -20.74 -24.04
N MET A 172 5.87 -21.06 -22.87
CA MET A 172 4.61 -21.79 -22.74
C MET A 172 3.40 -20.86 -22.55
N GLY A 173 3.63 -19.60 -22.19
CA GLY A 173 2.57 -18.62 -21.95
C GLY A 173 1.76 -18.87 -20.68
N MET A 174 2.28 -19.65 -19.73
CA MET A 174 1.57 -20.07 -18.52
C MET A 174 2.34 -19.71 -17.25
N ASP A 175 1.57 -19.41 -16.21
CA ASP A 175 2.06 -19.26 -14.84
C ASP A 175 2.12 -20.63 -14.16
N ALA A 176 3.18 -20.89 -13.41
CA ALA A 176 3.34 -22.06 -12.56
C ALA A 176 3.75 -21.64 -11.14
N LEU A 177 3.31 -22.41 -10.14
CA LEU A 177 3.78 -22.26 -8.77
C LEU A 177 4.90 -23.27 -8.54
N GLN A 178 6.09 -22.78 -8.19
CA GLN A 178 7.26 -23.62 -7.98
C GLN A 178 7.94 -23.26 -6.67
N VAL A 179 8.57 -24.26 -6.05
CA VAL A 179 9.35 -24.09 -4.83
C VAL A 179 10.74 -23.59 -5.21
N PHE A 180 11.20 -22.52 -4.56
CA PHE A 180 12.54 -21.97 -4.73
C PHE A 180 13.20 -21.74 -3.37
N PRO A 181 14.55 -21.71 -3.31
CA PRO A 181 15.26 -21.18 -2.17
C PRO A 181 14.82 -19.74 -1.86
N SER A 182 14.60 -19.44 -0.59
CA SER A 182 14.28 -18.08 -0.14
C SER A 182 15.46 -17.14 -0.35
N SER A 183 15.18 -15.85 -0.53
CA SER A 183 16.24 -14.83 -0.56
C SER A 183 16.83 -14.61 0.84
N ARG A 184 18.05 -14.09 0.92
CA ARG A 184 18.69 -13.69 2.18
C ARG A 184 17.86 -12.68 2.96
N ALA A 185 17.33 -11.67 2.27
CA ALA A 185 16.43 -10.69 2.89
C ALA A 185 15.18 -11.33 3.51
N ALA A 186 14.62 -12.38 2.89
CA ALA A 186 13.48 -13.12 3.42
C ALA A 186 13.90 -13.96 4.65
N ALA A 187 15.00 -14.70 4.55
CA ALA A 187 15.55 -15.48 5.66
C ALA A 187 15.90 -14.63 6.89
N ASP A 188 16.36 -13.39 6.68
CA ASP A 188 16.64 -12.44 7.78
C ASP A 188 15.35 -11.93 8.43
N GLN A 189 14.29 -11.70 7.64
CA GLN A 189 12.98 -11.35 8.19
C GLN A 189 12.37 -12.50 8.99
N ARG A 190 12.48 -13.73 8.49
CA ARG A 190 12.07 -14.95 9.21
C ARG A 190 12.81 -15.07 10.54
N ALA A 191 14.14 -14.93 10.54
CA ALA A 191 14.96 -14.93 11.75
C ALA A 191 14.52 -13.82 12.74
N GLY A 192 14.23 -12.62 12.24
CA GLY A 192 13.76 -11.49 13.04
C GLY A 192 12.45 -11.75 13.79
N ARG A 193 11.64 -12.75 13.41
CA ARG A 193 10.42 -13.14 14.14
C ARG A 193 10.70 -13.70 15.52
N ALA A 194 11.85 -14.34 15.73
CA ALA A 194 12.28 -14.82 17.04
C ALA A 194 12.63 -13.68 18.01
N GLY A 195 13.00 -12.51 17.50
CA GLY A 195 13.50 -11.37 18.29
C GLY A 195 12.44 -10.35 18.69
N ARG A 196 11.14 -10.64 18.53
CA ARG A 196 10.07 -9.65 18.77
C ARG A 196 9.68 -9.50 20.24
N THR A 197 9.65 -10.60 20.97
CA THR A 197 9.22 -10.63 22.37
C THR A 197 10.40 -10.58 23.34
N GLY A 198 11.51 -11.22 22.97
CA GLY A 198 12.72 -11.34 23.78
C GLY A 198 13.87 -11.93 22.97
N PRO A 199 15.04 -12.19 23.59
CA PRO A 199 16.16 -12.85 22.92
C PRO A 199 15.74 -14.21 22.36
N GLY A 200 15.92 -14.39 21.06
CA GLY A 200 15.41 -15.54 20.33
C GLY A 200 16.51 -16.38 19.66
N THR A 201 16.14 -17.53 19.11
CA THR A 201 17.04 -18.36 18.30
C THR A 201 16.36 -18.72 16.98
N CYS A 202 17.10 -18.57 15.89
CA CYS A 202 16.70 -19.02 14.56
C CYS A 202 17.56 -20.21 14.13
N TYR A 203 16.91 -21.32 13.77
CA TYR A 203 17.52 -22.54 13.25
C TYR A 203 17.29 -22.61 11.75
N ARG A 204 18.34 -22.40 10.97
CA ARG A 204 18.35 -22.51 9.51
C ARG A 204 18.72 -23.93 9.12
N LEU A 205 17.82 -24.63 8.43
CA LEU A 205 18.00 -26.03 8.01
C LEU A 205 18.86 -26.17 6.74
N TYR A 206 19.71 -25.19 6.49
CA TYR A 206 20.63 -25.11 5.38
C TYR A 206 21.97 -24.60 5.89
N THR A 207 23.02 -24.82 5.10
CA THR A 207 24.38 -24.45 5.48
C THR A 207 24.61 -22.95 5.37
N GLU A 208 25.57 -22.44 6.13
CA GLU A 208 26.00 -21.04 6.01
C GLU A 208 26.53 -20.74 4.60
N ASN A 209 27.19 -21.72 3.95
CA ASN A 209 27.61 -21.60 2.57
C ASN A 209 26.42 -21.38 1.61
N ALA A 210 25.35 -22.17 1.76
CA ALA A 210 24.15 -22.01 0.95
C ALA A 210 23.52 -20.63 1.16
N TYR A 211 23.47 -20.15 2.41
CA TYR A 211 23.00 -18.81 2.72
C TYR A 211 23.80 -17.72 2.00
N LEU A 212 25.14 -17.79 2.02
CA LEU A 212 26.00 -16.74 1.47
C LEU A 212 26.13 -16.79 -0.06
N ASN A 213 26.21 -17.99 -0.62
CA ASN A 213 26.64 -18.21 -2.01
C ASN A 213 25.53 -18.71 -2.94
N GLU A 214 24.48 -19.35 -2.43
CA GLU A 214 23.40 -19.93 -3.25
C GLU A 214 22.11 -19.08 -3.21
N MET A 215 21.80 -18.47 -2.06
CA MET A 215 20.60 -17.64 -1.90
C MET A 215 20.75 -16.24 -2.50
N LEU A 216 19.71 -15.78 -3.20
CA LEU A 216 19.69 -14.44 -3.76
C LEU A 216 19.68 -13.36 -2.65
N PRO A 217 20.34 -12.21 -2.83
CA PRO A 217 20.35 -11.14 -1.83
C PRO A 217 18.96 -10.55 -1.51
N SER A 218 18.06 -10.52 -2.49
CA SER A 218 16.72 -9.96 -2.36
C SER A 218 15.76 -10.75 -3.25
N PRO A 219 14.46 -10.79 -2.92
CA PRO A 219 13.50 -11.48 -3.77
C PRO A 219 13.43 -10.80 -5.14
N VAL A 220 13.29 -11.60 -6.19
CA VAL A 220 13.03 -11.06 -7.53
C VAL A 220 11.64 -10.38 -7.50
N PRO A 221 11.44 -9.19 -8.10
CA PRO A 221 10.13 -8.54 -8.12
C PRO A 221 9.07 -9.37 -8.86
N GLU A 222 7.81 -9.32 -8.40
CA GLU A 222 6.72 -10.11 -9.00
C GLU A 222 6.48 -9.73 -10.47
N ILE A 223 6.62 -8.44 -10.81
CA ILE A 223 6.48 -7.94 -12.19
C ILE A 223 7.41 -8.62 -13.21
N GLN A 224 8.54 -9.20 -12.78
CA GLN A 224 9.46 -9.93 -13.65
C GLN A 224 9.10 -11.41 -13.82
N ARG A 225 8.13 -11.91 -13.06
CA ARG A 225 7.81 -13.34 -12.97
C ARG A 225 6.34 -13.66 -13.23
N THR A 226 5.53 -12.71 -13.66
CA THR A 226 4.09 -12.90 -13.90
C THR A 226 3.67 -12.36 -15.26
N ASN A 227 2.60 -12.92 -15.82
CA ASN A 227 1.96 -12.36 -17.01
C ASN A 227 1.42 -10.93 -16.75
N LEU A 228 1.80 -9.97 -17.61
CA LEU A 228 1.43 -8.55 -17.48
C LEU A 228 0.18 -8.17 -18.27
N GLY A 229 -0.49 -9.10 -18.96
CA GLY A 229 -1.63 -8.80 -19.84
C GLY A 229 -2.73 -8.00 -19.16
N ASN A 230 -3.17 -8.45 -17.98
CA ASN A 230 -4.19 -7.75 -17.19
C ASN A 230 -3.73 -6.34 -16.74
N VAL A 231 -2.44 -6.19 -16.40
CA VAL A 231 -1.87 -4.90 -16.00
C VAL A 231 -1.80 -3.94 -17.18
N VAL A 232 -1.44 -4.43 -18.36
CA VAL A 232 -1.41 -3.60 -19.58
C VAL A 232 -2.81 -3.13 -19.94
N LEU A 233 -3.82 -4.01 -19.86
CA LEU A 233 -5.22 -3.63 -20.08
C LEU A 233 -5.69 -2.58 -19.06
N LEU A 234 -5.36 -2.75 -17.79
CA LEU A 234 -5.67 -1.79 -16.74
C LEU A 234 -4.99 -0.43 -16.97
N LEU A 235 -3.71 -0.42 -17.36
CA LEU A 235 -2.98 0.82 -17.67
C LEU A 235 -3.54 1.51 -18.92
N LYS A 236 -4.05 0.74 -19.88
CA LYS A 236 -4.69 1.29 -21.08
C LYS A 236 -6.02 1.96 -20.75
N SER A 237 -6.87 1.32 -19.93
CA SER A 237 -8.14 1.91 -19.51
C SER A 237 -7.95 3.17 -18.65
N LEU A 238 -6.90 3.22 -17.82
CA LEU A 238 -6.51 4.43 -17.09
C LEU A 238 -6.09 5.58 -18.03
N LYS A 239 -5.44 5.28 -19.16
CA LYS A 239 -5.05 6.31 -20.14
C LYS A 239 -6.27 6.89 -20.86
N ASP A 240 -7.22 6.04 -21.23
CA ASP A 240 -8.41 6.47 -21.98
C ASP A 240 -9.39 7.27 -21.08
N SER A 241 -9.41 7.00 -19.77
CA SER A 241 -10.13 7.83 -18.79
C SER A 241 -9.45 9.19 -18.55
N ASP A 242 -8.12 9.26 -18.52
CA ASP A 242 -7.38 10.53 -18.41
C ASP A 242 -7.63 11.43 -19.63
N THR A 243 -7.62 10.89 -20.85
CA THR A 243 -7.87 11.67 -22.07
C THR A 243 -9.30 12.20 -22.12
N SER A 244 -10.29 11.37 -21.80
CA SER A 244 -11.70 11.79 -21.77
C SER A 244 -11.98 12.84 -20.69
N LEU A 245 -11.34 12.76 -19.52
CA LEU A 245 -11.43 13.79 -18.47
C LEU A 245 -10.80 15.13 -18.89
N LEU A 246 -9.65 15.09 -19.58
CA LEU A 246 -8.99 16.28 -20.14
C LEU A 246 -9.86 16.94 -21.21
N GLU A 247 -10.45 16.16 -22.11
CA GLU A 247 -11.39 16.63 -23.12
C GLU A 247 -12.64 17.24 -22.47
N HIS A 248 -13.21 16.59 -21.45
CA HIS A 248 -14.36 17.13 -20.71
C HIS A 248 -14.04 18.45 -19.99
N LYS A 249 -12.86 18.58 -19.40
CA LYS A 249 -12.41 19.84 -18.78
C LYS A 249 -12.19 20.93 -19.81
N LYS A 250 -11.64 20.59 -20.97
CA LYS A 250 -11.44 21.53 -22.08
C LYS A 250 -12.78 22.04 -22.60
N ARG A 251 -13.73 21.13 -22.86
CA ARG A 251 -15.08 21.46 -23.32
C ARG A 251 -15.83 22.32 -22.32
N ARG A 252 -15.80 21.99 -21.02
CA ARG A 252 -16.38 22.85 -19.96
C ARG A 252 -15.77 24.24 -19.90
N LYS A 253 -14.46 24.36 -20.15
CA LYS A 253 -13.79 25.65 -20.16
C LYS A 253 -14.24 26.48 -21.37
N GLU A 254 -14.27 25.86 -22.55
CA GLU A 254 -14.76 26.47 -23.80
C GLU A 254 -16.22 26.91 -23.69
N GLU A 255 -17.11 26.03 -23.18
CA GLU A 255 -18.53 26.32 -22.90
C GLU A 255 -18.68 27.51 -21.94
N LYS A 256 -17.86 27.58 -20.88
CA LYS A 256 -17.88 28.69 -19.93
C LYS A 256 -17.46 30.02 -20.58
N THR A 257 -16.38 30.03 -21.36
CA THR A 257 -15.95 31.23 -22.08
C THR A 257 -16.98 31.70 -23.11
N ALA A 258 -17.59 30.77 -23.86
CA ALA A 258 -18.63 31.13 -24.83
C ALA A 258 -19.85 31.76 -24.14
N MET A 259 -20.25 31.22 -22.98
CA MET A 259 -21.36 31.75 -22.20
C MET A 259 -21.02 33.13 -21.56
N GLU A 260 -19.77 33.37 -21.19
CA GLU A 260 -19.29 34.68 -20.72
C GLU A 260 -19.33 35.72 -21.86
N GLU A 261 -18.87 35.38 -23.06
CA GLU A 261 -18.95 36.24 -24.25
C GLU A 261 -20.40 36.54 -24.65
N GLU A 262 -21.28 35.54 -24.63
CA GLU A 262 -22.70 35.72 -24.96
C GLU A 262 -23.43 36.62 -23.96
N MET A 263 -23.10 36.49 -22.66
CA MET A 263 -23.61 37.39 -21.62
C MET A 263 -23.11 38.83 -21.75
N GLU A 264 -21.88 39.03 -22.25
CA GLU A 264 -21.33 40.36 -22.51
C GLU A 264 -22.04 41.02 -23.70
N ASN A 265 -22.24 40.30 -24.81
CA ASN A 265 -23.01 40.78 -25.96
C ASN A 265 -24.46 41.13 -25.60
N LEU A 266 -25.11 40.34 -24.73
CA LEU A 266 -26.44 40.63 -24.21
C LEU A 266 -26.47 41.90 -23.37
N ARG A 267 -25.43 42.18 -22.58
CA ARG A 267 -25.33 43.42 -21.81
C ARG A 267 -25.15 44.64 -22.71
N GLU A 268 -24.32 44.53 -23.75
CA GLU A 268 -24.12 45.61 -24.71
C GLU A 268 -25.41 45.95 -25.46
N SER A 269 -26.11 44.93 -25.98
CA SER A 269 -27.40 45.13 -26.67
C SER A 269 -28.49 45.71 -25.76
N GLN A 270 -28.56 45.29 -24.49
CA GLN A 270 -29.46 45.90 -23.50
C GLN A 270 -29.11 47.36 -23.21
N ALA A 271 -27.82 47.69 -23.12
CA ALA A 271 -27.37 49.06 -22.90
C ALA A 271 -27.67 49.97 -24.11
N GLU A 272 -27.55 49.47 -25.34
CA GLU A 272 -27.97 50.18 -26.55
C GLU A 272 -29.48 50.39 -26.60
N ALA A 273 -30.27 49.35 -26.31
CA ALA A 273 -31.72 49.45 -26.24
C ALA A 273 -32.18 50.47 -25.17
N GLU A 274 -31.53 50.51 -24.01
CA GLU A 274 -31.79 51.54 -22.99
C GLU A 274 -31.43 52.94 -23.49
N LYS A 275 -30.29 53.12 -24.17
CA LYS A 275 -29.89 54.42 -24.74
C LYS A 275 -30.91 54.91 -25.76
N GLU A 276 -31.32 54.05 -26.70
CA GLU A 276 -32.36 54.38 -27.67
C GLU A 276 -33.68 54.75 -27.00
N SER A 277 -34.08 54.01 -25.96
CA SER A 277 -35.32 54.30 -25.23
C SER A 277 -35.28 55.69 -24.56
N ARG A 278 -34.12 56.06 -23.98
CA ARG A 278 -33.89 57.36 -23.35
C ARG A 278 -33.86 58.50 -24.37
N GLU A 279 -33.30 58.28 -25.56
CA GLU A 279 -33.33 59.27 -26.64
C GLU A 279 -34.75 59.49 -27.16
N LYS A 280 -35.49 58.40 -27.43
CA LYS A 280 -36.91 58.47 -27.81
C LYS A 280 -37.74 59.19 -26.75
N GLU A 281 -37.45 58.99 -25.46
CA GLU A 281 -38.13 59.71 -24.37
C GLU A 281 -37.75 61.20 -24.32
N ARG A 282 -36.46 61.54 -24.52
CA ARG A 282 -35.99 62.93 -24.62
C ARG A 282 -36.63 63.68 -25.78
N GLU A 283 -36.71 63.07 -26.95
CA GLU A 283 -37.39 63.67 -28.11
C GLU A 283 -38.88 63.89 -27.86
N LYS A 284 -39.56 62.93 -27.23
CA LYS A 284 -40.97 63.09 -26.82
C LYS A 284 -41.13 64.27 -25.86
N ARG A 285 -40.27 64.39 -24.84
CA ARG A 285 -40.29 65.51 -23.89
C ARG A 285 -40.00 66.85 -24.56
N ALA A 286 -39.06 66.92 -25.50
CA ALA A 286 -38.75 68.14 -26.24
C ALA A 286 -39.92 68.60 -27.12
N LYS A 287 -40.58 67.67 -27.82
CA LYS A 287 -41.81 67.95 -28.60
C LYS A 287 -42.96 68.42 -27.70
N GLN A 288 -43.04 67.91 -26.46
CA GLN A 288 -44.05 68.31 -25.48
C GLN A 288 -43.77 69.69 -24.88
N GLN A 289 -42.51 70.06 -24.64
CA GLN A 289 -42.11 71.40 -24.17
C GLN A 289 -42.30 72.50 -25.23
N GLN A 290 -42.06 72.21 -26.51
CA GLN A 290 -42.32 73.18 -27.59
C GLN A 290 -43.81 73.53 -27.73
N ARG A 291 -44.72 72.65 -27.28
CA ARG A 291 -46.16 72.89 -27.30
C ARG A 291 -46.68 73.83 -26.19
N VAL A 292 -45.86 74.19 -25.19
CA VAL A 292 -46.33 74.91 -23.98
C VAL A 292 -45.92 76.40 -23.94
N SER A 293 -45.26 76.93 -24.97
CA SER A 293 -44.92 78.36 -25.02
C SER A 293 -46.10 79.23 -25.51
N MET A 294 -46.98 79.66 -24.62
CA MET A 294 -47.77 80.90 -24.77
C MET A 294 -47.23 81.99 -23.82
N PRO A 295 -47.10 83.26 -24.25
CA PRO A 295 -46.51 84.30 -23.42
C PRO A 295 -47.54 84.91 -22.47
N GLY A 296 -47.24 84.84 -21.16
CA GLY A 296 -47.83 85.70 -20.14
C GLY A 296 -48.34 84.98 -18.89
N LEU A 297 -47.60 85.07 -17.77
CA LEU A 297 -48.01 85.73 -16.52
C LEU A 297 -46.94 85.54 -15.41
N LYS A 298 -47.04 86.41 -14.39
CA LYS A 298 -46.01 86.82 -13.42
C LYS A 298 -45.72 85.84 -12.26
N GLN A 299 -44.58 86.14 -11.62
CA GLN A 299 -43.97 85.65 -10.37
C GLN A 299 -44.92 85.30 -9.21
N GLY A 300 -44.51 84.28 -8.44
CA GLY A 300 -44.91 84.02 -7.06
C GLY A 300 -43.88 83.14 -6.35
N ALA A 301 -43.44 83.54 -5.16
CA ALA A 301 -42.38 82.92 -4.36
C ALA A 301 -42.90 81.83 -3.40
N SER A 302 -42.01 80.85 -3.11
CA SER A 302 -41.99 79.93 -1.93
C SER A 302 -43.15 78.90 -1.85
N THR A 303 -43.00 77.65 -1.37
CA THR A 303 -42.26 77.11 -0.22
C THR A 303 -42.31 75.55 -0.27
N TYR A 304 -41.20 74.86 0.07
CA TYR A 304 -41.09 73.49 0.69
C TYR A 304 -41.73 72.25 -0.02
N LEU A 305 -41.23 71.00 0.01
CA LEU A 305 -40.33 70.23 0.89
C LEU A 305 -39.74 69.02 0.12
N ARG A 306 -38.45 68.70 0.31
CA ARG A 306 -37.81 67.45 -0.15
C ARG A 306 -38.07 66.32 0.87
N PRO A 307 -38.47 65.09 0.45
CA PRO A 307 -38.35 63.92 1.31
C PRO A 307 -36.92 63.35 1.25
N LYS A 308 -36.31 63.17 2.43
CA LYS A 308 -35.06 62.41 2.60
C LYS A 308 -35.34 60.91 2.38
N LYS A 309 -34.55 60.27 1.51
CA LYS A 309 -34.48 58.80 1.44
C LYS A 309 -33.75 58.26 2.68
N LEU A 310 -34.44 57.44 3.47
CA LEU A 310 -33.78 56.44 4.32
C LEU A 310 -33.31 55.30 3.41
N GLY A 311 -32.03 54.96 3.52
CA GLY A 311 -31.43 53.81 2.86
C GLY A 311 -31.61 52.54 3.70
N LEU A 312 -31.76 51.44 2.98
CA LEU A 312 -31.39 50.08 3.37
C LEU A 312 -30.54 49.53 2.21
#